data_AF-A0A1M3TWY2-F1
#
_entry.id   AF-A0A1M3TWY2-F1
#
_cell.length_a   1.000
_cell.length_b   1.000
_cell.length_c   1.000
_cell.angle_alpha   90.00
_cell.angle_beta   90.00
_cell.angle_gamma   90.00
#
_symmetry.space_group_name_H-M   'P 1'
#
loop_
_entity.id
_entity.type
_entity.pdbx_description
1 polymer ?
#
loop_
_entity_poly.entity_id
_entity_poly.type
_entity_poly.pdbx_seq_one_letter_code
_entity_poly.pdbx_strand_id
1 'polypeptide(L)'
;MSDPLSITASVIAVLELAATTTRYLREIKHGAADRLQLRDELRSTTYLLEMLRDRIDDAEDAAVTLGMGKSILTESLVGLDGLLVLVQSVLQDIISRLCPQSKFGQRSLSLTWPFTKMDITEKLACLERLKSSLSLVLQNDLIKMVQSSHRELTEIGQKVSQTQLKDEEDLNERILLWLSPFPFRKQHDAILESVQAGTGGWFMKHEKVCNWLEGNISVLWCPGIPGAGKTRLMSIVVDTLEHKLASKNALCTYIYCNYGRRNEQTPVALLSSLLLQVLRHSKSGTVPSEISSLYNSHKKLGTRPTWKELFDIFTKMTFEYETTFIVIDALDEYSETHVSPQPLMHISIPLKR
;
A
#
# COMPACT_ATOMS: atom_id res chain seq x y z
N MET A 1 -18.17 1.80 -37.38
CA MET A 1 -18.01 1.47 -35.94
C MET A 1 -19.37 1.02 -35.46
N SER A 2 -19.45 -0.17 -34.89
CA SER A 2 -20.70 -0.78 -34.43
C SER A 2 -21.18 -0.08 -33.16
N ASP A 3 -22.36 0.50 -33.20
CA ASP A 3 -23.03 1.12 -32.05
C ASP A 3 -23.64 0.00 -31.17
N PRO A 4 -23.40 -0.04 -29.85
CA PRO A 4 -24.00 -1.03 -28.94
C PRO A 4 -25.52 -1.18 -29.11
N LEU A 5 -26.22 -0.07 -29.35
CA LEU A 5 -27.66 -0.07 -29.61
C LEU A 5 -28.04 -0.83 -30.89
N SER A 6 -27.21 -0.74 -31.93
CA SER A 6 -27.41 -1.46 -33.19
C SER A 6 -27.22 -2.97 -33.02
N ILE A 7 -26.29 -3.38 -32.14
CA ILE A 7 -26.05 -4.79 -31.82
C ILE A 7 -27.21 -5.33 -31.00
N THR A 8 -27.66 -4.62 -29.97
CA THR A 8 -28.82 -5.02 -29.15
C THR A 8 -30.06 -5.23 -30.02
N ALA A 9 -30.35 -4.31 -30.96
CA ALA A 9 -31.46 -4.47 -31.90
C ALA A 9 -31.31 -5.72 -32.79
N SER A 10 -30.09 -6.00 -33.28
CA SER A 10 -29.80 -7.18 -34.09
C SER A 10 -29.94 -8.49 -33.30
N VAL A 11 -29.49 -8.49 -32.04
CA VAL A 11 -29.65 -9.63 -31.11
C VAL A 11 -31.13 -9.93 -30.88
N ILE A 12 -31.95 -8.90 -30.61
CA ILE A 12 -33.41 -9.05 -30.43
C ILE A 12 -34.04 -9.67 -31.68
N ALA A 13 -33.71 -9.16 -32.88
CA ALA A 13 -34.25 -9.69 -34.12
C ALA A 13 -33.90 -11.17 -34.35
N VAL A 14 -32.65 -11.58 -34.03
CA VAL A 14 -32.23 -12.98 -34.14
C VAL A 14 -32.96 -13.86 -33.10
N LEU A 15 -33.15 -13.38 -31.87
CA LEU A 15 -33.90 -14.10 -30.82
C LEU A 15 -35.36 -14.35 -31.22
N GLU A 16 -36.04 -13.36 -31.79
CA GLU A 16 -37.42 -13.49 -32.27
C GLU A 16 -37.56 -14.53 -33.41
N LEU A 17 -36.60 -14.51 -34.35
CA LEU A 17 -36.55 -15.48 -35.45
C LEU A 17 -36.22 -16.88 -34.93
N ALA A 18 -35.31 -17.02 -33.97
CA ALA A 18 -34.95 -18.31 -33.37
C ALA A 18 -36.15 -18.91 -32.63
N ALA A 19 -36.92 -18.11 -31.89
CA ALA A 19 -38.15 -18.52 -31.23
C ALA A 19 -39.21 -18.98 -32.24
N THR A 20 -39.40 -18.22 -33.31
CA THR A 20 -40.33 -18.56 -34.41
C THR A 20 -39.93 -19.86 -35.12
N THR A 21 -38.64 -20.03 -35.41
CA THR A 21 -38.09 -21.24 -36.02
C THR A 21 -38.29 -22.44 -35.11
N THR A 22 -38.00 -22.30 -33.82
CA THR A 22 -38.18 -23.34 -32.80
C THR A 22 -39.64 -23.80 -32.71
N ARG A 23 -40.59 -22.87 -32.83
CA ARG A 23 -42.02 -23.19 -32.85
C ARG A 23 -42.37 -24.07 -34.06
N TYR A 24 -41.96 -23.69 -35.27
CA TYR A 24 -42.23 -24.49 -36.47
C TYR A 24 -41.56 -25.87 -36.43
N LEU A 25 -40.34 -25.96 -35.90
CA LEU A 25 -39.65 -27.26 -35.74
C LEU A 25 -40.40 -28.24 -34.81
N ARG A 26 -41.21 -27.75 -33.86
CA ARG A 26 -42.05 -28.60 -33.00
C ARG A 26 -43.22 -29.23 -33.75
N GLU A 27 -43.69 -28.62 -34.83
CA GLU A 27 -44.87 -29.05 -35.58
C GLU A 27 -44.57 -30.13 -36.64
N ILE A 28 -43.30 -30.26 -37.06
CA ILE A 28 -42.85 -31.22 -38.07
C ILE A 28 -42.68 -32.61 -37.44
N LYS A 29 -43.13 -33.69 -38.10
CA LYS A 29 -43.06 -35.07 -37.57
C LYS A 29 -41.93 -35.93 -38.15
N HIS A 30 -41.44 -35.62 -39.35
CA HIS A 30 -40.38 -36.38 -40.05
C HIS A 30 -39.00 -35.71 -39.96
N GLY A 31 -37.91 -36.42 -40.28
CA GLY A 31 -36.54 -35.88 -40.27
C GLY A 31 -35.90 -35.76 -38.87
N ALA A 32 -36.09 -36.77 -38.01
CA ALA A 32 -35.83 -36.66 -36.57
C ALA A 32 -34.41 -36.21 -36.20
N ALA A 33 -33.35 -36.74 -36.82
CA ALA A 33 -31.96 -36.43 -36.45
C ALA A 33 -31.60 -34.96 -36.75
N ASP A 34 -31.71 -34.53 -38.02
CA ASP A 34 -31.38 -33.17 -38.45
C ASP A 34 -32.26 -32.11 -37.78
N ARG A 35 -33.54 -32.42 -37.55
CA ARG A 35 -34.47 -31.55 -36.80
C ARG A 35 -34.05 -31.38 -35.35
N LEU A 36 -33.65 -32.46 -34.67
CA LEU A 36 -33.17 -32.39 -33.29
C LEU A 36 -31.87 -31.60 -33.21
N GLN A 37 -30.93 -31.84 -34.13
CA GLN A 37 -29.67 -31.12 -34.19
C GLN A 37 -29.88 -29.62 -34.41
N LEU A 38 -30.69 -29.22 -35.39
CA LEU A 38 -31.00 -27.79 -35.62
C LEU A 38 -31.67 -27.15 -34.41
N ARG A 39 -32.60 -27.86 -33.76
CA ARG A 39 -33.27 -27.34 -32.57
C ARG A 39 -32.29 -27.14 -31.42
N ASP A 40 -31.39 -28.08 -31.21
CA ASP A 40 -30.42 -28.01 -30.11
C ASP A 40 -29.38 -26.89 -30.38
N GLU A 41 -28.95 -26.70 -31.64
CA GLU A 41 -28.12 -25.57 -32.06
C GLU A 41 -28.79 -24.20 -31.90
N LEU A 42 -30.07 -24.09 -32.27
CA LEU A 42 -30.85 -22.87 -32.07
C LEU A 42 -30.98 -22.54 -30.59
N ARG A 43 -31.22 -23.55 -29.75
CA ARG A 43 -31.33 -23.36 -28.30
C ARG A 43 -30.03 -22.88 -27.68
N SER A 44 -28.91 -23.49 -28.06
CA SER A 44 -27.57 -23.08 -27.60
C SER A 44 -27.23 -21.66 -28.05
N THR A 45 -27.54 -21.32 -29.31
CA THR A 45 -27.32 -19.97 -29.85
C THR A 45 -28.20 -18.94 -29.16
N THR A 46 -29.47 -19.25 -28.90
CA THR A 46 -30.42 -18.38 -28.18
C THR A 46 -29.90 -18.04 -26.79
N TYR A 47 -29.44 -19.04 -26.03
CA TYR A 47 -28.88 -18.84 -24.70
C TYR A 47 -27.68 -17.87 -24.70
N LEU A 48 -26.76 -18.01 -25.67
CA LEU A 48 -25.59 -17.11 -25.76
C LEU A 48 -25.96 -15.68 -26.18
N LEU A 49 -27.00 -15.53 -27.00
CA LEU A 49 -27.53 -14.22 -27.38
C LEU A 49 -28.23 -13.52 -26.21
N GLU A 50 -28.98 -14.28 -25.41
CA GLU A 50 -29.57 -13.79 -24.15
C GLU A 50 -28.46 -13.34 -23.18
N MET A 51 -27.44 -14.19 -22.95
CA MET A 51 -26.29 -13.82 -22.13
C MET A 51 -25.56 -12.57 -22.63
N LEU A 52 -25.38 -12.42 -23.94
CA LEU A 52 -24.74 -11.23 -24.51
C LEU A 52 -25.59 -9.98 -24.26
N ARG A 53 -26.91 -10.08 -24.43
CA ARG A 53 -27.82 -8.98 -24.16
C ARG A 53 -27.77 -8.54 -22.71
N ASP A 54 -27.90 -9.48 -21.77
CA ASP A 54 -27.84 -9.19 -20.33
C ASP A 54 -26.53 -8.45 -19.97
N ARG A 55 -25.41 -8.84 -20.61
CA ARG A 55 -24.12 -8.17 -20.42
C ARG A 55 -24.06 -6.75 -20.99
N ILE A 56 -24.67 -6.51 -22.15
CA ILE A 56 -24.75 -5.16 -22.72
C ILE A 56 -25.57 -4.26 -21.79
N ASP A 57 -26.72 -4.75 -21.33
CA ASP A 57 -27.60 -4.04 -20.40
C ASP A 57 -26.86 -3.72 -19.07
N ASP A 58 -26.18 -4.71 -18.46
CA ASP A 58 -25.35 -4.53 -17.25
C ASP A 58 -24.29 -3.42 -17.43
N ALA A 59 -23.65 -3.37 -18.60
CA ALA A 59 -22.56 -2.44 -18.86
C ALA A 59 -23.05 -1.00 -19.13
N GLU A 60 -24.23 -0.84 -19.72
CA GLU A 60 -24.88 0.46 -19.87
C GLU A 60 -25.26 1.05 -18.51
N ASP A 61 -25.84 0.24 -17.63
CA ASP A 61 -26.19 0.65 -16.26
C ASP A 61 -24.95 1.04 -15.43
N ALA A 62 -23.86 0.27 -15.57
CA ALA A 62 -22.59 0.57 -14.90
C ALA A 62 -21.97 1.89 -15.40
N ALA A 63 -22.02 2.16 -16.72
CA ALA A 63 -21.48 3.40 -17.29
C ALA A 63 -22.20 4.64 -16.76
N VAL A 64 -23.52 4.57 -16.60
CA VAL A 64 -24.34 5.65 -16.02
C VAL A 64 -24.05 5.85 -14.53
N THR A 65 -23.93 4.75 -13.78
CA THR A 65 -23.82 4.80 -12.31
C THR A 65 -22.43 5.16 -11.82
N LEU A 66 -21.38 4.65 -12.48
CA LEU A 66 -20.00 4.74 -11.99
C LEU A 66 -19.15 5.77 -12.75
N GLY A 67 -19.68 6.41 -13.80
CA GLY A 67 -18.92 7.35 -14.62
C GLY A 67 -17.70 6.72 -15.31
N MET A 68 -17.65 5.38 -15.39
CA MET A 68 -16.60 4.65 -16.08
C MET A 68 -16.75 4.86 -17.58
N GLY A 69 -15.78 5.56 -18.17
CA GLY A 69 -15.73 5.83 -19.60
C GLY A 69 -15.63 4.55 -20.43
N LYS A 70 -16.49 4.49 -21.46
CA LYS A 70 -16.52 3.52 -22.58
C LYS A 70 -16.56 2.05 -22.16
N SER A 71 -17.75 1.46 -22.20
CA SER A 71 -18.00 0.04 -21.92
C SER A 71 -16.97 -0.88 -22.60
N ILE A 72 -16.34 -1.72 -21.79
CA ILE A 72 -15.30 -2.71 -22.14
C ILE A 72 -15.78 -3.66 -23.25
N LEU A 73 -17.10 -3.88 -23.34
CA LEU A 73 -17.77 -4.68 -24.35
C LEU A 73 -17.65 -4.08 -25.76
N THR A 74 -17.59 -2.74 -25.90
CA THR A 74 -17.66 -2.07 -27.21
C THR A 74 -16.50 -2.44 -28.15
N GLU A 75 -15.33 -2.76 -27.59
CA GLU A 75 -14.18 -3.24 -28.38
C GLU A 75 -14.31 -4.72 -28.74
N SER A 76 -14.94 -5.52 -27.88
CA SER A 76 -15.10 -6.97 -28.07
C SER A 76 -16.23 -7.31 -29.03
N LEU A 77 -17.20 -6.40 -29.21
CA LEU A 77 -18.36 -6.55 -30.08
C LEU A 77 -18.08 -6.36 -31.59
N VAL A 78 -16.87 -5.92 -31.95
CA VAL A 78 -16.49 -5.63 -33.34
C VAL A 78 -16.55 -6.90 -34.20
N GLY A 79 -17.38 -6.86 -35.25
CA GLY A 79 -17.54 -7.96 -36.22
C GLY A 79 -18.73 -8.89 -35.97
N LEU A 80 -19.44 -8.75 -34.83
CA LEU A 80 -20.68 -9.50 -34.58
C LEU A 80 -21.83 -9.06 -35.50
N ASP A 81 -21.90 -7.80 -35.91
CA ASP A 81 -22.96 -7.28 -36.79
C ASP A 81 -23.12 -8.12 -38.06
N GLY A 82 -22.00 -8.39 -38.75
CA GLY A 82 -22.03 -9.17 -40.00
C GLY A 82 -22.48 -10.62 -39.78
N LEU A 83 -22.18 -11.19 -38.62
CA LEU A 83 -22.60 -12.55 -38.26
C LEU A 83 -24.07 -12.60 -37.85
N LEU A 84 -24.55 -11.61 -37.11
CA LEU A 84 -25.96 -11.49 -36.72
C LEU A 84 -26.85 -11.31 -37.94
N VAL A 85 -26.47 -10.43 -38.88
CA VAL A 85 -27.19 -10.26 -40.16
C VAL A 85 -27.21 -11.56 -40.97
N LEU A 86 -26.08 -12.28 -41.03
CA LEU A 86 -26.04 -13.57 -41.72
C LEU A 86 -26.97 -14.59 -41.08
N VAL A 87 -26.92 -14.75 -39.75
CA VAL A 87 -27.82 -15.69 -39.05
C VAL A 87 -29.28 -15.28 -39.19
N GLN A 88 -29.59 -13.98 -39.15
CA GLN A 88 -30.93 -13.47 -39.43
C GLN A 88 -31.44 -13.95 -40.80
N SER A 89 -30.61 -13.84 -41.84
CA SER A 89 -30.95 -14.32 -43.19
C SER A 89 -31.15 -15.84 -43.26
N VAL A 90 -30.31 -16.60 -42.53
CA VAL A 90 -30.41 -18.07 -42.46
C VAL A 90 -31.69 -18.50 -41.76
N LEU A 91 -32.04 -17.86 -40.63
CA LEU A 91 -33.28 -18.13 -39.90
C LEU A 91 -34.52 -17.76 -40.72
N GLN A 92 -34.48 -16.66 -41.46
CA GLN A 92 -35.56 -16.27 -42.37
C GLN A 92 -35.76 -17.29 -43.50
N ASP A 93 -34.68 -17.79 -44.13
CA ASP A 93 -34.78 -18.85 -45.12
C ASP A 93 -35.37 -20.13 -44.51
N ILE A 94 -34.90 -20.54 -43.31
CA ILE A 94 -35.48 -21.69 -42.59
C ILE A 94 -36.98 -21.49 -42.36
N ILE A 95 -37.38 -20.36 -41.79
CA ILE A 95 -38.79 -20.04 -41.54
C ILE A 95 -39.61 -20.09 -42.84
N SER A 96 -39.11 -19.52 -43.93
CA SER A 96 -39.82 -19.48 -45.21
C SER A 96 -40.13 -20.88 -45.77
N ARG A 97 -39.25 -21.85 -45.51
CA ARG A 97 -39.40 -23.25 -45.95
C ARG A 97 -40.18 -24.11 -44.97
N LEU A 98 -40.20 -23.74 -43.69
CA LEU A 98 -40.99 -24.42 -42.66
C LEU A 98 -42.42 -23.88 -42.53
N CYS A 99 -42.68 -22.67 -43.04
CA CYS A 99 -43.99 -22.02 -42.95
C CYS A 99 -45.04 -22.79 -43.79
N PRO A 100 -46.25 -23.06 -43.26
CA PRO A 100 -47.30 -23.73 -44.01
C PRO A 100 -47.73 -22.87 -45.21
N GLN A 101 -47.47 -23.34 -46.44
CA GLN A 101 -47.96 -22.66 -47.63
C GLN A 101 -49.48 -22.86 -47.75
N SER A 102 -50.24 -21.77 -47.60
CA SER A 102 -51.65 -21.70 -47.96
C SER A 102 -51.80 -21.76 -49.48
N LYS A 103 -51.78 -22.96 -50.05
CA LYS A 103 -52.32 -23.17 -51.40
C LYS A 103 -53.64 -23.92 -51.27
N PHE A 104 -54.72 -23.16 -51.44
CA PHE A 104 -56.12 -23.61 -51.52
C PHE A 104 -56.67 -24.40 -50.33
N GLY A 105 -57.44 -23.73 -49.47
CA GLY A 105 -58.62 -24.29 -48.81
C GLY A 105 -58.45 -25.30 -47.66
N GLN A 106 -57.28 -25.91 -47.43
CA GLN A 106 -57.04 -26.79 -46.29
C GLN A 106 -55.67 -26.54 -45.67
N ARG A 107 -55.63 -26.41 -44.33
CA ARG A 107 -54.41 -26.31 -43.51
C ARG A 107 -53.65 -27.65 -43.57
N SER A 108 -52.87 -27.87 -44.63
CA SER A 108 -51.86 -28.93 -44.63
C SER A 108 -50.59 -28.37 -43.98
N LEU A 109 -50.34 -28.75 -42.73
CA LEU A 109 -49.03 -28.55 -42.10
C LEU A 109 -48.00 -29.27 -42.99
N SER A 110 -46.90 -28.61 -43.35
CA SER A 110 -45.79 -29.28 -44.03
C SER A 110 -45.16 -30.29 -43.05
N LEU A 111 -45.74 -31.47 -42.94
CA LEU A 111 -45.31 -32.53 -42.02
C LEU A 111 -43.96 -33.15 -42.42
N THR A 112 -43.49 -32.86 -43.64
CA THR A 112 -42.28 -33.38 -44.25
C THR A 112 -41.10 -32.43 -44.09
N TRP A 113 -39.91 -32.99 -43.83
CA TRP A 113 -38.65 -32.27 -43.70
C TRP A 113 -38.21 -31.69 -45.06
N PRO A 114 -38.04 -30.35 -45.21
CA PRO A 114 -37.84 -29.71 -46.52
C PRO A 114 -36.36 -29.49 -46.90
N PHE A 115 -35.41 -29.91 -46.07
CA PHE A 115 -33.98 -29.63 -46.29
C PHE A 115 -33.23 -30.85 -46.84
N THR A 116 -32.31 -30.61 -47.75
CA THR A 116 -31.31 -31.61 -48.14
C THR A 116 -30.20 -31.69 -47.09
N LYS A 117 -29.44 -32.79 -47.07
CA LYS A 117 -28.33 -32.97 -46.12
C LYS A 117 -27.26 -31.88 -46.23
N MET A 118 -26.95 -31.43 -47.44
CA MET A 118 -25.98 -30.36 -47.69
C MET A 118 -26.50 -29.01 -47.18
N ASP A 119 -27.75 -28.68 -47.52
CA ASP A 119 -28.40 -27.41 -47.14
C ASP A 119 -28.53 -27.27 -45.61
N ILE A 120 -28.94 -28.32 -44.89
CA ILE A 120 -29.00 -28.26 -43.42
C ILE A 120 -27.61 -28.13 -42.79
N THR A 121 -26.59 -28.79 -43.36
CA THR A 121 -25.21 -28.72 -42.87
C THR A 121 -24.64 -27.31 -42.98
N GLU A 122 -24.91 -26.60 -44.07
CA GLU A 122 -24.49 -25.19 -44.25
C GLU A 122 -25.14 -24.27 -43.22
N LYS A 123 -26.43 -24.48 -42.93
CA LYS A 123 -27.17 -23.70 -41.93
C LYS A 123 -26.65 -23.94 -40.51
N LEU A 124 -26.38 -25.21 -40.17
CA LEU A 124 -25.77 -25.59 -38.89
C LEU A 124 -24.37 -24.97 -38.75
N ALA A 125 -23.55 -25.01 -39.79
CA ALA A 125 -22.22 -24.39 -39.78
C ALA A 125 -22.29 -22.87 -39.55
N CYS A 126 -23.31 -22.20 -40.07
CA CYS A 126 -23.53 -20.78 -39.81
C CYS A 126 -23.86 -20.49 -38.33
N LEU A 127 -24.75 -21.29 -37.72
CA LEU A 127 -25.09 -21.17 -36.30
C LEU A 127 -23.87 -21.45 -35.41
N GLU A 128 -23.10 -22.48 -35.74
CA GLU A 128 -21.84 -22.83 -35.07
C GLU A 128 -20.82 -21.69 -35.11
N ARG A 129 -20.71 -20.99 -36.24
CA ARG A 129 -19.81 -19.84 -36.39
C ARG A 129 -20.23 -18.67 -35.50
N LEU A 130 -21.54 -18.39 -35.41
CA LEU A 130 -22.06 -17.37 -34.51
C LEU A 130 -21.81 -17.76 -33.05
N LYS A 131 -22.15 -18.99 -32.66
CA LYS A 131 -21.91 -19.53 -31.31
C LYS A 131 -20.44 -19.40 -30.89
N SER A 132 -19.52 -19.81 -31.77
CA SER A 132 -18.09 -19.70 -31.53
C SER A 132 -17.65 -18.24 -31.34
N SER A 133 -18.20 -17.33 -32.14
CA SER A 133 -17.89 -15.90 -32.04
C SER A 133 -18.46 -15.28 -30.75
N LEU A 134 -19.71 -15.58 -30.40
CA LEU A 134 -20.33 -15.15 -29.14
C LEU A 134 -19.54 -15.65 -27.93
N SER A 135 -19.09 -16.91 -27.95
CA SER A 135 -18.28 -17.48 -26.88
C SER A 135 -16.96 -16.72 -26.70
N LEU A 136 -16.27 -16.38 -27.79
CA LEU A 136 -15.04 -15.58 -27.72
C LEU A 136 -15.28 -14.17 -27.18
N VAL A 137 -16.37 -13.52 -27.59
CA VAL A 137 -16.73 -12.17 -27.09
C VAL A 137 -16.98 -12.21 -25.58
N LEU A 138 -17.80 -13.16 -25.11
CA LEU A 138 -18.10 -13.32 -23.69
C LEU A 138 -16.85 -13.68 -22.87
N GLN A 139 -15.96 -14.53 -23.40
CA GLN A 139 -14.70 -14.87 -22.73
C GLN A 139 -13.73 -13.68 -22.65
N ASN A 140 -13.58 -12.92 -23.75
CA ASN A 140 -12.72 -11.75 -23.78
C ASN A 140 -13.20 -10.67 -22.79
N ASP A 141 -14.50 -10.46 -22.71
CA ASP A 141 -15.09 -9.52 -21.74
C ASP A 141 -14.78 -9.94 -20.30
N LEU A 142 -15.00 -11.22 -19.96
CA LEU A 142 -14.65 -11.76 -18.64
C LEU A 142 -13.17 -11.53 -18.30
N ILE A 143 -12.25 -11.80 -19.23
CA ILE A 143 -10.81 -11.58 -19.02
C ILE A 143 -10.50 -10.10 -18.77
N LYS A 144 -11.07 -9.20 -19.58
CA LYS A 144 -10.85 -7.75 -19.42
C LYS A 144 -11.40 -7.24 -18.07
N MET A 145 -12.59 -7.70 -17.65
CA MET A 145 -13.15 -7.37 -16.35
C MET A 145 -12.23 -7.83 -15.22
N VAL A 146 -11.78 -9.09 -15.24
CA VAL A 146 -10.86 -9.63 -14.22
C VAL A 146 -9.56 -8.83 -14.16
N GLN A 147 -8.98 -8.46 -15.31
CA GLN A 147 -7.78 -7.62 -15.36
C GLN A 147 -8.02 -6.22 -14.77
N SER A 148 -9.18 -5.61 -15.08
CA SER A 148 -9.55 -4.30 -14.54
C SER A 148 -9.73 -4.34 -13.02
N SER A 149 -10.44 -5.34 -12.48
CA SER A 149 -10.59 -5.55 -11.05
C SER A 149 -9.25 -5.81 -10.36
N HIS A 150 -8.38 -6.62 -10.99
CA HIS A 150 -7.05 -6.88 -10.44
C HIS A 150 -6.22 -5.60 -10.35
N ARG A 151 -6.25 -4.75 -11.40
CA ARG A 151 -5.56 -3.46 -11.39
C ARG A 151 -6.06 -2.56 -10.26
N GLU A 152 -7.38 -2.40 -10.12
CA GLU A 152 -7.97 -1.60 -9.04
C GLU A 152 -7.60 -2.14 -7.65
N LEU A 153 -7.63 -3.46 -7.45
CA LEU A 153 -7.21 -4.08 -6.19
C LEU A 153 -5.72 -3.83 -5.89
N THR A 154 -4.86 -3.89 -6.90
CA THR A 154 -3.43 -3.58 -6.71
C THR A 154 -3.21 -2.11 -6.36
N GLU A 155 -3.93 -1.19 -7.00
CA GLU A 155 -3.86 0.25 -6.69
C GLU A 155 -4.37 0.54 -5.26
N ILE A 156 -5.47 -0.08 -4.84
CA ILE A 156 -5.98 0.01 -3.46
C ILE A 156 -4.93 -0.54 -2.48
N GLY A 157 -4.37 -1.72 -2.76
CA GLY A 157 -3.33 -2.32 -1.93
C GLY A 157 -2.13 -1.39 -1.73
N GLN A 158 -1.64 -0.77 -2.80
CA GLN A 158 -0.54 0.20 -2.73
C GLN A 158 -0.91 1.45 -1.92
N LYS A 159 -2.10 2.02 -2.14
CA LYS A 159 -2.58 3.19 -1.39
C LYS A 159 -2.72 2.89 0.11
N VAL A 160 -3.20 1.71 0.47
CA VAL A 160 -3.33 1.27 1.87
C VAL A 160 -1.96 1.15 2.52
N SER A 161 -1.00 0.47 1.88
CA SER A 161 0.38 0.36 2.41
C SER A 161 1.05 1.73 2.61
N GLN A 162 0.91 2.63 1.64
CA GLN A 162 1.47 3.98 1.75
C GLN A 162 0.83 4.79 2.89
N THR A 163 -0.48 4.69 3.06
CA THR A 163 -1.19 5.39 4.15
C THR A 163 -0.76 4.85 5.51
N GLN A 164 -0.63 3.52 5.65
CA GLN A 164 -0.16 2.90 6.89
C GLN A 164 1.26 3.33 7.28
N LEU A 165 2.20 3.34 6.33
CA LEU A 165 3.57 3.79 6.57
C LEU A 165 3.59 5.26 7.03
N LYS A 166 2.82 6.12 6.36
CA LYS A 166 2.73 7.54 6.73
C LYS A 166 2.11 7.74 8.12
N ASP A 167 1.05 7.01 8.45
CA ASP A 167 0.41 7.07 9.77
C ASP A 167 1.37 6.61 10.88
N GLU A 168 2.20 5.61 10.60
CA GLU A 168 3.23 5.13 11.53
C GLU A 168 4.36 6.16 11.72
N GLU A 169 4.87 6.74 10.62
CA GLU A 169 5.87 7.82 10.67
C GLU A 169 5.36 9.03 11.46
N ASP A 170 4.14 9.48 11.18
CA ASP A 170 3.49 10.59 11.88
C ASP A 170 3.30 10.28 13.38
N LEU A 171 2.95 9.04 13.72
CA LEU A 171 2.83 8.61 15.12
C LEU A 171 4.20 8.60 15.81
N ASN A 172 5.23 8.06 15.16
CA ASN A 172 6.58 8.01 15.69
C ASN A 172 7.11 9.41 16.01
N GLU A 173 7.01 10.35 15.06
CA GLU A 173 7.41 11.74 15.30
C GLU A 173 6.62 12.40 16.45
N ARG A 174 5.31 12.15 16.55
CA ARG A 174 4.50 12.65 17.67
C ARG A 174 4.98 12.11 19.01
N ILE A 175 5.36 10.83 19.09
CA ILE A 175 5.87 10.21 20.32
C ILE A 175 7.24 10.81 20.69
N LEU A 176 8.14 10.96 19.72
CA LEU A 176 9.47 11.52 19.94
C LEU A 176 9.41 12.99 20.40
N LEU A 177 8.56 13.80 19.76
CA LEU A 177 8.32 15.19 20.17
C LEU A 177 7.64 15.29 21.54
N TRP A 178 6.75 14.35 21.86
CA TRP A 178 6.17 14.26 23.19
C TRP A 178 7.23 13.93 24.25
N LEU A 179 8.18 13.04 23.95
CA LEU A 179 9.19 12.60 24.91
C LEU A 179 10.11 13.74 25.35
N SER A 180 10.70 14.47 24.39
CA SER A 180 11.52 15.66 24.69
C SER A 180 11.44 16.72 23.59
N PRO A 181 11.26 18.00 23.96
CA PRO A 181 11.33 19.12 23.02
C PRO A 181 12.75 19.68 22.85
N PHE A 182 13.80 19.09 23.43
CA PHE A 182 15.17 19.63 23.40
C PHE A 182 16.07 18.88 22.40
N PRO A 183 16.09 19.27 21.12
CA PRO A 183 17.08 18.76 20.17
C PRO A 183 18.42 19.49 20.37
N PHE A 184 19.39 18.84 20.99
CA PHE A 184 20.76 19.38 21.11
C PHE A 184 21.55 19.34 19.80
N ARG A 185 21.10 18.57 18.80
CA ARG A 185 21.82 18.37 17.52
C ARG A 185 22.12 19.68 16.80
N LYS A 186 21.13 20.56 16.65
CA LYS A 186 21.32 21.85 15.96
C LYS A 186 22.36 22.74 16.67
N GLN A 187 22.36 22.73 18.01
CA GLN A 187 23.34 23.47 18.80
C GLN A 187 24.74 22.85 18.65
N HIS A 188 24.83 21.51 18.68
CA HIS A 188 26.06 20.77 18.45
C HIS A 188 26.71 21.12 17.10
N ASP A 189 25.93 21.01 16.02
CA ASP A 189 26.41 21.27 14.65
C ASP A 189 26.92 22.72 14.52
N ALA A 190 26.19 23.71 15.05
CA ALA A 190 26.62 25.11 15.03
C ALA A 190 27.93 25.36 15.81
N ILE A 191 28.12 24.69 16.96
CA ILE A 191 29.37 24.77 17.72
C ILE A 191 30.50 24.14 16.91
N LEU A 192 30.28 22.95 16.36
CA LEU A 192 31.27 22.20 15.58
C LEU A 192 31.72 22.97 14.33
N GLU A 193 30.79 23.56 13.58
CA GLU A 193 31.07 24.40 12.41
C GLU A 193 31.96 25.62 12.74
N SER A 194 31.87 26.13 13.97
CA SER A 194 32.70 27.25 14.42
C SER A 194 34.15 26.86 14.75
N VAL A 195 34.44 25.56 14.87
CA VAL A 195 35.76 25.03 15.26
C VAL A 195 36.74 25.15 14.09
N GLN A 196 37.90 25.75 14.36
CA GLN A 196 38.97 25.85 13.36
C GLN A 196 39.72 24.52 13.24
N ALA A 197 40.12 24.16 12.02
CA ALA A 197 40.89 22.95 11.75
C ALA A 197 42.14 22.85 12.65
N GLY A 198 42.39 21.67 13.22
CA GLY A 198 43.50 21.42 14.15
C GLY A 198 43.21 21.75 15.62
N THR A 199 42.11 22.42 15.93
CA THR A 199 41.68 22.67 17.32
C THR A 199 41.41 21.36 18.07
N GLY A 200 41.80 21.30 19.34
CA GLY A 200 41.54 20.16 20.22
C GLY A 200 42.32 18.88 19.92
N GLY A 201 43.22 18.89 18.93
CA GLY A 201 44.07 17.72 18.62
C GLY A 201 44.98 17.31 19.79
N TRP A 202 45.44 18.27 20.61
CA TRP A 202 46.19 17.98 21.83
C TRP A 202 45.33 17.29 22.90
N PHE A 203 44.05 17.69 22.99
CA PHE A 203 43.11 17.17 23.99
C PHE A 203 42.77 15.71 23.68
N MET A 204 42.50 15.38 22.41
CA MET A 204 42.20 14.01 21.98
C MET A 204 43.39 13.04 22.13
N LYS A 205 44.61 13.55 22.34
CA LYS A 205 45.82 12.75 22.60
C LYS A 205 46.18 12.69 24.09
N HIS A 206 45.44 13.40 24.94
CA HIS A 206 45.74 13.46 26.36
C HIS A 206 45.43 12.11 27.02
N GLU A 207 46.33 11.60 27.85
CA GLU A 207 46.26 10.26 28.44
C GLU A 207 44.91 9.97 29.12
N LYS A 208 44.40 10.90 29.95
CA LYS A 208 43.09 10.77 30.60
C LYS A 208 41.93 10.62 29.60
N VAL A 209 41.99 11.31 28.46
CA VAL A 209 40.95 11.22 27.41
C VAL A 209 41.04 9.86 26.74
N CYS A 210 42.24 9.40 26.36
CA CYS A 210 42.45 8.07 25.80
C CYS A 210 41.95 6.96 26.75
N ASN A 211 42.30 7.03 28.04
CA ASN A 211 41.84 6.08 29.05
C ASN A 211 40.32 6.07 29.20
N TRP A 212 39.64 7.21 29.04
CA TRP A 212 38.18 7.28 29.08
C TRP A 212 37.55 6.67 27.81
N LEU A 213 38.10 6.98 26.64
CA LEU A 213 37.65 6.42 25.36
C LEU A 213 37.82 4.90 25.28
N GLU A 214 38.84 4.36 25.94
CA GLU A 214 39.09 2.91 26.04
C GLU A 214 38.27 2.22 27.14
N GLY A 215 37.53 2.97 27.96
CA GLY A 215 36.78 2.43 29.09
C GLY A 215 37.66 2.01 30.28
N ASN A 216 38.91 2.46 30.34
CA ASN A 216 39.79 2.28 31.51
C ASN A 216 39.32 3.14 32.69
N ILE A 217 38.71 4.29 32.43
CA ILE A 217 38.02 5.12 33.42
C ILE A 217 36.57 5.40 32.99
N SER A 218 35.64 5.43 33.94
CA SER A 218 34.21 5.63 33.67
C SER A 218 33.79 7.09 33.61
N VAL A 219 34.53 7.99 34.28
CA VAL A 219 34.20 9.41 34.38
C VAL A 219 35.45 10.24 34.08
N LEU A 220 35.30 11.18 33.14
CA LEU A 220 36.29 12.19 32.83
C LEU A 220 35.74 13.57 33.22
N TRP A 221 36.39 14.23 34.18
CA TRP A 221 36.05 15.60 34.58
C TRP A 221 37.02 16.59 33.93
N CYS A 222 36.49 17.59 33.24
CA CYS A 222 37.26 18.61 32.51
C CYS A 222 37.03 20.01 33.10
N PRO A 223 37.66 20.35 34.23
CA PRO A 223 37.54 21.68 34.81
C PRO A 223 38.32 22.69 33.95
N GLY A 224 37.85 23.93 33.94
CA GLY A 224 38.56 25.02 33.29
C GLY A 224 37.85 26.35 33.48
N ILE A 225 38.60 27.45 33.39
CA ILE A 225 38.05 28.80 33.49
C ILE A 225 36.99 29.06 32.40
N PRO A 226 36.06 30.00 32.62
CA PRO A 226 35.22 30.53 31.55
C PRO A 226 36.07 30.97 30.35
N GLY A 227 35.62 30.66 29.13
CA GLY A 227 36.37 30.98 27.91
C GLY A 227 37.49 30.01 27.53
N ALA A 228 37.81 28.99 28.33
CA ALA A 228 38.87 28.00 28.02
C ALA A 228 38.57 27.08 26.81
N GLY A 229 37.42 27.24 26.14
CA GLY A 229 37.06 26.46 24.95
C GLY A 229 36.47 25.06 25.24
N LYS A 230 36.03 24.79 26.47
CA LYS A 230 35.46 23.48 26.89
C LYS A 230 34.34 22.99 25.99
N THR A 231 33.34 23.84 25.71
CA THR A 231 32.21 23.54 24.82
C THR A 231 32.66 23.14 23.40
N ARG A 232 33.71 23.78 22.86
CA ARG A 232 34.29 23.43 21.55
C ARG A 232 35.07 22.12 21.59
N LEU A 233 35.80 21.86 22.68
CA LEU A 233 36.47 20.56 22.87
C LEU A 233 35.44 19.44 22.98
N MET A 234 34.33 19.67 23.68
CA MET A 234 33.23 18.73 23.80
C MET A 234 32.59 18.42 22.45
N SER A 235 32.38 19.41 21.57
CA SER A 235 31.85 19.13 20.23
C SER A 235 32.82 18.27 19.39
N ILE A 236 34.13 18.49 19.51
CA ILE A 236 35.14 17.64 18.84
C ILE A 236 35.11 16.20 19.37
N VAL A 237 34.92 16.02 20.69
CA VAL A 237 34.77 14.69 21.30
C VAL A 237 33.53 13.99 20.75
N VAL A 238 32.37 14.64 20.78
CA VAL A 238 31.12 14.06 20.29
C VAL A 238 31.24 13.70 18.80
N ASP A 239 31.78 14.59 17.96
CA ASP A 239 32.02 14.31 16.54
C ASP A 239 32.92 13.08 16.31
N THR A 240 33.96 12.94 17.14
CA THR A 240 34.86 11.78 17.12
C THR A 240 34.13 10.49 17.52
N LEU A 241 33.31 10.55 18.57
CA LEU A 241 32.53 9.40 19.04
C LEU A 241 31.49 8.96 18.00
N GLU A 242 30.76 9.91 17.39
CA GLU A 242 29.75 9.63 16.36
C GLU A 242 30.36 9.04 15.08
N HIS A 243 31.49 9.56 14.58
CA HIS A 243 32.04 9.13 13.29
C HIS A 243 33.06 7.99 13.39
N LYS A 244 34.00 8.05 14.34
CA LYS A 244 35.17 7.15 14.37
C LYS A 244 34.93 5.88 15.16
N LEU A 245 33.95 5.89 16.07
CA LEU A 245 33.65 4.76 16.95
C LEU A 245 32.31 4.07 16.63
N ALA A 246 31.59 4.51 15.59
CA ALA A 246 30.36 3.87 15.13
C ALA A 246 30.53 2.39 14.74
N SER A 247 31.75 1.98 14.38
CA SER A 247 32.07 0.58 14.05
C SER A 247 32.12 -0.35 15.26
N LYS A 248 32.14 0.17 16.49
CA LYS A 248 32.29 -0.58 17.75
C LYS A 248 30.98 -0.78 18.54
N ASN A 249 29.82 -0.70 17.88
CA ASN A 249 28.51 -0.78 18.53
C ASN A 249 28.41 0.12 19.79
N ALA A 250 28.86 1.37 19.64
CA ALA A 250 28.91 2.35 20.71
C ALA A 250 27.84 3.44 20.50
N LEU A 251 27.24 3.89 21.60
CA LEU A 251 26.29 4.99 21.63
C LEU A 251 26.97 6.24 22.18
N CYS A 252 26.72 7.39 21.56
CA CYS A 252 27.10 8.69 22.10
C CYS A 252 25.85 9.55 22.28
N THR A 253 25.65 10.07 23.49
CA THR A 253 24.60 11.03 23.83
C THR A 253 25.21 12.24 24.49
N TYR A 254 24.58 13.39 24.34
CA TYR A 254 25.12 14.63 24.87
C TYR A 254 24.08 15.66 25.30
N ILE A 255 24.49 16.55 26.20
CA ILE A 255 23.69 17.68 26.69
C ILE A 255 24.58 18.92 26.68
N TYR A 256 24.03 20.04 26.19
CA TYR A 256 24.60 21.37 26.37
C TYR A 256 23.77 22.13 27.39
N CYS A 257 24.27 22.25 28.63
CA CYS A 257 23.57 23.06 29.62
C CYS A 257 23.65 24.56 29.27
N ASN A 258 22.60 25.29 29.64
CA ASN A 258 22.52 26.73 29.41
C ASN A 258 21.85 27.41 30.60
N TYR A 259 22.60 28.22 31.33
CA TYR A 259 22.11 29.00 32.46
C TYR A 259 20.80 29.75 32.17
N GLY A 260 20.66 30.34 30.96
CA GLY A 260 19.48 31.09 30.54
C GLY A 260 18.20 30.25 30.37
N ARG A 261 18.31 28.91 30.36
CA ARG A 261 17.20 27.96 30.24
C ARG A 261 17.04 27.05 31.47
N ARG A 262 17.64 27.42 32.61
CA ARG A 262 17.64 26.59 33.84
C ARG A 262 16.25 26.09 34.24
N ASN A 263 15.21 26.92 34.12
CA ASN A 263 13.83 26.55 34.46
C ASN A 263 13.25 25.43 33.57
N GLU A 264 13.76 25.28 32.36
CA GLU A 264 13.32 24.28 31.38
C GLU A 264 14.11 22.97 31.49
N GLN A 265 15.32 23.03 32.03
CA GLN A 265 16.30 21.93 32.02
C GLN A 265 16.20 20.94 33.19
N THR A 266 15.01 20.66 33.72
CA THR A 266 14.81 19.72 34.84
C THR A 266 15.48 18.35 34.61
N PRO A 267 15.74 17.50 35.64
CA PRO A 267 16.43 16.23 35.43
C PRO A 267 15.64 15.36 34.46
N VAL A 268 14.31 15.28 34.66
CA VAL A 268 13.37 14.60 33.77
C VAL A 268 13.53 15.07 32.32
N ALA A 269 13.60 16.38 32.08
CA ALA A 269 13.77 16.92 30.73
C ALA A 269 15.13 16.52 30.10
N LEU A 270 16.21 16.56 30.88
CA LEU A 270 17.54 16.16 30.41
C LEU A 270 17.61 14.67 30.08
N LEU A 271 17.08 13.80 30.95
CA LEU A 271 17.03 12.36 30.70
C LEU A 271 16.10 12.00 29.53
N SER A 272 14.95 12.66 29.39
CA SER A 272 14.13 12.53 28.19
C SER A 272 14.89 12.88 26.92
N SER A 273 15.78 13.87 26.98
CA SER A 273 16.60 14.30 25.83
C SER A 273 17.73 13.31 25.51
N LEU A 274 18.30 12.66 26.52
CA LEU A 274 19.25 11.56 26.32
C LEU A 274 18.53 10.34 25.73
N LEU A 275 17.36 9.98 26.26
CA LEU A 275 16.55 8.89 25.74
C LEU A 275 16.11 9.14 24.30
N LEU A 276 15.72 10.38 23.95
CA LEU A 276 15.44 10.77 22.57
C LEU A 276 16.64 10.52 21.64
N GLN A 277 17.87 10.78 22.10
CA GLN A 277 19.08 10.49 21.32
C GLN A 277 19.32 8.99 21.15
N VAL A 278 19.08 8.18 22.19
CA VAL A 278 19.14 6.71 22.11
C VAL A 278 18.16 6.19 21.05
N LEU A 279 16.92 6.68 21.08
CA LEU A 279 15.87 6.27 20.13
C LEU A 279 16.23 6.62 18.69
N ARG A 280 16.81 7.82 18.47
CA ARG A 280 17.25 8.26 17.14
C ARG A 280 18.49 7.53 16.63
N HIS A 281 19.30 6.97 17.52
CA HIS A 281 20.45 6.16 17.14
C HIS A 281 20.05 4.73 16.74
N SER A 282 18.91 4.23 17.22
CA SER A 282 18.45 2.88 16.91
C SER A 282 18.19 2.67 15.41
N LYS A 283 18.69 1.56 14.87
CA LYS A 283 18.58 1.20 13.45
C LYS A 283 17.19 0.69 13.04
N SER A 284 16.32 0.42 14.01
CA SER A 284 15.00 -0.18 13.76
C SER A 284 14.06 0.76 12.99
N GLY A 285 14.28 2.07 13.04
CA GLY A 285 13.40 3.08 12.43
C GLY A 285 12.01 3.18 13.09
N THR A 286 11.72 2.30 14.04
CA THR A 286 10.44 2.20 14.77
C THR A 286 10.62 2.53 16.24
N VAL A 287 9.59 3.14 16.84
CA VAL A 287 9.60 3.44 18.27
C VAL A 287 9.39 2.13 19.06
N PRO A 288 10.28 1.81 20.03
CA PRO A 288 10.13 0.62 20.86
C PRO A 288 8.81 0.58 21.63
N SER A 289 8.26 -0.62 21.81
CA SER A 289 6.94 -0.85 22.43
C SER A 289 6.79 -0.22 23.82
N GLU A 290 7.88 -0.15 24.57
CA GLU A 290 7.99 0.41 25.91
C GLU A 290 7.70 1.92 25.89
N ILE A 291 8.22 2.63 24.89
CA ILE A 291 7.98 4.06 24.70
C ILE A 291 6.55 4.30 24.22
N SER A 292 6.06 3.48 23.30
CA SER A 292 4.68 3.56 22.81
C SER A 292 3.65 3.30 23.93
N SER A 293 3.92 2.33 24.80
CA SER A 293 3.11 2.03 25.99
C SER A 293 3.13 3.19 26.99
N LEU A 294 4.31 3.73 27.28
CA LEU A 294 4.49 4.89 28.14
C LEU A 294 3.75 6.12 27.58
N TYR A 295 3.87 6.39 26.28
CA TYR A 295 3.15 7.46 25.61
C TYR A 295 1.63 7.30 25.79
N ASN A 296 1.10 6.11 25.51
CA ASN A 296 -0.34 5.87 25.58
C ASN A 296 -0.89 5.99 27.01
N SER A 297 -0.15 5.51 28.02
CA SER A 297 -0.58 5.61 29.43
C SER A 297 -0.65 7.06 29.90
N HIS A 298 0.40 7.85 29.63
CA HIS A 298 0.46 9.26 30.03
C HIS A 298 -0.44 10.15 29.20
N LYS A 299 -0.62 9.87 27.90
CA LYS A 299 -1.56 10.59 27.04
C LYS A 299 -2.99 10.44 27.55
N LYS A 300 -3.40 9.24 27.97
CA LYS A 300 -4.73 8.98 28.52
C LYS A 300 -4.97 9.73 29.84
N LEU A 301 -3.94 9.89 30.65
CA LEU A 301 -4.02 10.54 31.96
C LEU A 301 -3.71 12.04 31.93
N GLY A 302 -3.21 12.57 30.82
CA GLY A 302 -2.77 13.96 30.71
C GLY A 302 -1.51 14.27 31.53
N THR A 303 -0.66 13.27 31.79
CA THR A 303 0.54 13.40 32.64
C THR A 303 1.84 13.30 31.83
N ARG A 304 2.99 13.44 32.50
CA ARG A 304 4.33 13.26 31.93
C ARG A 304 5.05 12.10 32.62
N PRO A 305 6.01 11.43 31.92
CA PRO A 305 6.83 10.40 32.53
C PRO A 305 7.58 10.89 33.76
N THR A 306 7.68 10.01 34.75
CA THR A 306 8.52 10.22 35.92
C THR A 306 9.98 9.94 35.59
N TRP A 307 10.88 10.45 36.44
CA TRP A 307 12.31 10.13 36.34
C TRP A 307 12.58 8.63 36.35
N LYS A 308 11.89 7.87 37.22
CA LYS A 308 12.08 6.43 37.35
C LYS A 308 11.70 5.68 36.07
N GLU A 309 10.53 5.99 35.50
CA GLU A 309 10.08 5.35 34.25
C GLU A 309 11.05 5.62 33.10
N LEU A 310 11.53 6.86 32.96
CA LEU A 310 12.51 7.22 31.95
C LEU A 310 13.86 6.53 32.19
N PHE A 311 14.31 6.45 33.44
CA PHE A 311 15.61 5.88 33.80
C PHE A 311 15.64 4.37 33.56
N ASP A 312 14.55 3.67 33.91
CA ASP A 312 14.41 2.24 33.68
C ASP A 312 14.47 1.93 32.18
N ILE A 313 13.77 2.70 31.36
CA ILE A 313 13.78 2.54 29.89
C ILE A 313 15.14 2.92 29.29
N PHE A 314 15.72 4.04 29.70
CA PHE A 314 17.04 4.49 29.26
C PHE A 314 18.10 3.41 29.53
N THR A 315 18.15 2.90 30.77
CA THR A 315 19.07 1.84 31.16
C THR A 315 18.90 0.61 30.28
N LYS A 316 17.65 0.17 30.09
CA LYS A 316 17.32 -0.98 29.23
C LYS A 316 17.83 -0.80 27.80
N MET A 317 17.56 0.35 27.17
CA MET A 317 17.95 0.61 25.79
C MET A 317 19.46 0.79 25.61
N THR A 318 20.13 1.42 26.59
CA THR A 318 21.60 1.55 26.56
C THR A 318 22.33 0.22 26.71
N PHE A 319 21.66 -0.81 27.26
CA PHE A 319 22.22 -2.16 27.42
C PHE A 319 22.43 -2.90 26.10
N GLU A 320 21.83 -2.43 25.00
CA GLU A 320 22.04 -2.99 23.65
C GLU A 320 23.41 -2.61 23.05
N TYR A 321 24.07 -1.59 23.62
CA TYR A 321 25.36 -1.09 23.15
C TYR A 321 26.50 -1.64 24.01
N GLU A 322 27.65 -1.89 23.37
CA GLU A 322 28.85 -2.34 24.09
C GLU A 322 29.42 -1.22 24.97
N THR A 323 29.24 0.03 24.56
CA THR A 323 29.69 1.20 25.31
C THR A 323 28.73 2.35 25.06
N THR A 324 28.33 3.04 26.13
CA THR A 324 27.52 4.25 26.06
C THR A 324 28.30 5.42 26.64
N PHE A 325 28.54 6.45 25.82
CA PHE A 325 29.13 7.71 26.22
C PHE A 325 28.02 8.73 26.47
N ILE A 326 28.09 9.40 27.63
CA ILE A 326 27.20 10.51 27.99
C ILE A 326 28.09 11.73 28.23
N VAL A 327 27.98 12.73 27.37
CA VAL A 327 28.83 13.92 27.41
C VAL A 327 28.00 15.14 27.81
N ILE A 328 28.36 15.81 28.90
CA ILE A 328 27.58 16.93 29.44
C ILE A 328 28.47 18.17 29.53
N ASP A 329 28.07 19.24 28.86
CA ASP A 329 28.72 20.55 28.96
C ASP A 329 28.05 21.41 30.03
N ALA A 330 28.86 22.18 30.76
CA ALA A 330 28.42 23.16 31.75
C ALA A 330 27.42 22.62 32.80
N LEU A 331 27.68 21.42 33.34
CA LEU A 331 26.81 20.78 34.35
C LEU A 331 26.55 21.68 35.57
N ASP A 332 27.50 22.54 35.92
CA ASP A 332 27.42 23.54 36.98
C ASP A 332 26.38 24.66 36.70
N GLU A 333 25.98 24.87 35.45
CA GLU A 333 24.96 25.87 35.12
C GLU A 333 23.54 25.42 35.47
N TYR A 334 23.34 24.14 35.80
CA TYR A 334 22.02 23.56 36.05
C TYR A 334 21.52 23.70 37.52
N SER A 335 22.39 23.86 38.54
CA SER A 335 21.95 24.07 39.94
C SER A 335 22.86 25.04 40.74
N GLU A 336 22.26 25.78 41.69
CA GLU A 336 22.91 26.88 42.44
C GLU A 336 23.30 26.50 43.88
N THR A 337 23.19 25.23 44.27
CA THR A 337 23.49 24.86 45.65
C THR A 337 25.00 24.85 45.90
N HIS A 338 25.49 25.87 46.63
CA HIS A 338 26.75 25.93 47.36
C HIS A 338 26.90 24.83 48.44
N VAL A 339 26.45 23.61 48.15
CA VAL A 339 26.84 22.43 48.92
C VAL A 339 28.20 22.02 48.37
N SER A 340 29.13 21.68 49.26
CA SER A 340 30.40 21.04 48.92
C SER A 340 30.21 19.98 47.80
N PRO A 341 31.25 19.68 46.99
CA PRO A 341 31.14 18.68 45.94
C PRO A 341 30.98 17.28 46.57
N GLN A 342 29.78 16.98 47.03
CA GLN A 342 29.29 15.62 47.19
C GLN A 342 28.47 15.32 45.93
N PRO A 343 28.75 14.19 45.27
CA PRO A 343 28.34 13.94 43.89
C PRO A 343 26.85 13.59 43.84
N LEU A 344 25.98 14.60 43.79
CA LEU A 344 24.55 14.44 43.52
C LEU A 344 24.28 14.60 42.02
N MET A 345 24.83 13.67 41.24
CA MET A 345 24.22 12.96 40.11
C MET A 345 25.33 12.14 39.44
N HIS A 346 25.63 11.00 40.06
CA HIS A 346 26.30 9.90 39.39
C HIS A 346 25.35 9.34 38.31
N ILE A 347 25.56 9.69 37.05
CA ILE A 347 25.24 8.75 35.97
C ILE A 347 26.56 8.07 35.60
N SER A 348 26.92 7.12 36.44
CA SER A 348 27.89 6.09 36.09
C SER A 348 27.06 4.90 35.64
N ILE A 349 26.91 4.73 34.34
CA ILE A 349 26.60 3.41 33.77
C ILE A 349 27.90 2.89 33.17
N PRO A 350 28.81 2.30 33.96
CA PRO A 350 29.79 1.39 33.38
C PRO A 350 29.04 0.09 33.13
N LEU A 351 28.44 -0.07 31.95
CA LEU A 351 28.10 -1.40 31.46
C LEU A 351 29.38 -2.03 30.90
N LYS A 352 30.32 -2.33 31.80
CA LYS A 352 31.28 -3.40 31.53
C LYS A 352 30.53 -4.71 31.71
N ARG A 353 30.57 -5.56 30.69
CA ARG A 353 30.30 -6.99 30.86
C ARG A 353 31.27 -7.60 31.86
#